data_AF-A0A7C6MHC3-F1
#
_entry.id   AF-A0A7C6MHC3-F1
#
_cell.length_a   1.000
_cell.length_b   1.000
_cell.length_c   1.000
_cell.angle_alpha   90.00
_cell.angle_beta   90.00
_cell.angle_gamma   90.00
#
_symmetry.space_group_name_H-M   'P 1'
#
loop_
_entity.id
_entity.type
_entity.pdbx_description
1 polymer ?
#
loop_
_entity_poly.entity_id
_entity_poly.type
_entity_poly.pdbx_seq_one_letter_code
_entity_poly.pdbx_strand_id
1 'polypeptide(L)'
;MPVGTPALWAVSITVVLVLVALDFLLTRRPHEVSMREAVGWSIFYVALPLVFGAWIWNAYGGQRGLEFITGYLVEKSLSVDNLFVFMILLTSFAVPPALRQRVLLFGIVGALVLRGVFIALGAQLVANFTWAFLLFGGILLLTAVKVLRDALSPAEHDIDVSQLRTVRLVRRFWPVTDTY
;
A
#
# COMPACT_ATOMS: atom_id res chain seq x y z
N MET A 1 15.44 16.84 -24.53
CA MET A 1 14.53 15.81 -25.12
C MET A 1 13.23 15.75 -24.30
N PRO A 2 12.05 15.62 -24.94
CA PRO A 2 10.78 15.50 -24.19
C PRO A 2 10.72 14.14 -23.45
N VAL A 3 10.18 14.12 -22.23
CA VAL A 3 10.03 12.89 -21.39
C VAL A 3 8.89 11.98 -21.85
N GLY A 4 8.21 12.34 -22.94
CA GLY A 4 7.13 11.56 -23.55
C GLY A 4 7.52 10.83 -24.83
N THR A 5 8.82 10.60 -25.13
CA THR A 5 9.18 9.86 -26.34
C THR A 5 8.78 8.38 -26.17
N PRO A 6 8.14 7.76 -27.19
CA PRO A 6 7.81 6.33 -27.17
C PRO A 6 9.03 5.45 -26.87
N ALA A 7 10.22 5.88 -27.29
CA ALA A 7 11.49 5.21 -27.02
C ALA A 7 11.87 5.21 -25.53
N LEU A 8 11.63 6.30 -24.78
CA LEU A 8 11.92 6.34 -23.35
C LEU A 8 10.98 5.40 -22.58
N TRP A 9 9.69 5.42 -22.91
CA TRP A 9 8.70 4.50 -22.35
C TRP A 9 9.04 3.05 -22.67
N ALA A 10 9.43 2.75 -23.92
CA ALA A 10 9.86 1.41 -24.30
C ALA A 10 11.09 0.96 -23.52
N VAL A 11 12.10 1.82 -23.34
CA VAL A 11 13.30 1.52 -22.55
C VAL A 11 12.96 1.32 -21.07
N SER A 12 12.17 2.21 -20.45
CA SER A 12 11.76 2.08 -19.04
C SER A 12 10.93 0.81 -18.81
N ILE A 13 9.97 0.51 -19.67
CA ILE A 13 9.17 -0.72 -19.60
C ILE A 13 10.07 -1.94 -19.78
N THR A 14 11.01 -1.92 -20.73
CA THR A 14 11.94 -3.03 -20.95
C THR A 14 12.83 -3.27 -19.73
N VAL A 15 13.38 -2.21 -19.13
CA VAL A 15 14.19 -2.30 -17.90
C VAL A 15 13.37 -2.90 -16.76
N VAL A 16 12.12 -2.44 -16.57
CA VAL A 16 11.21 -2.99 -15.54
C VAL A 16 10.91 -4.47 -15.81
N LEU A 17 10.60 -4.85 -17.06
CA LEU A 17 10.33 -6.25 -17.42
C LEU A 17 11.54 -7.15 -17.21
N VAL A 18 12.74 -6.68 -17.57
CA VAL A 18 14.00 -7.40 -17.32
C VAL A 18 14.23 -7.58 -15.83
N LEU A 19 14.01 -6.54 -15.02
CA LEU A 19 14.14 -6.64 -13.57
C LEU A 19 13.14 -7.61 -12.95
N VAL A 20 11.88 -7.58 -13.38
CA VAL A 20 10.85 -8.53 -12.93
C VAL A 20 11.21 -9.96 -13.35
N ALA A 21 11.71 -10.16 -14.56
CA ALA A 21 12.13 -11.47 -15.04
C ALA A 21 13.36 -12.00 -14.27
N LEU A 22 14.33 -11.12 -13.97
CA LEU A 22 15.50 -11.46 -13.16
C LEU A 22 15.11 -11.79 -11.72
N ASP A 23 14.19 -11.03 -11.13
CA ASP A 23 13.67 -11.28 -9.79
C ASP A 23 12.97 -12.65 -9.76
N PHE A 24 12.04 -12.91 -10.68
CA PHE A 24 11.38 -14.21 -10.79
C PHE A 24 12.36 -15.38 -11.02
N LEU A 25 13.47 -15.13 -11.71
CA LEU A 25 14.51 -16.14 -11.95
C LEU A 25 15.38 -16.38 -10.71
N LEU A 26 15.71 -15.35 -9.93
CA LEU A 26 16.52 -15.47 -8.72
C LEU A 26 15.70 -16.01 -7.53
N THR A 27 14.44 -15.60 -7.37
CA THR A 27 13.58 -16.05 -6.27
C THR A 27 12.95 -17.43 -6.52
N ARG A 28 13.21 -18.08 -7.66
CA ARG A 28 12.69 -19.41 -8.01
C ARG A 28 13.13 -20.53 -7.05
N ARG A 29 14.16 -20.30 -6.22
CA ARG A 29 14.66 -21.26 -5.24
C ARG A 29 14.21 -20.82 -3.84
N PRO A 30 13.29 -21.53 -3.17
CA PRO A 30 12.91 -21.20 -1.81
C PRO A 30 14.10 -21.43 -0.88
N HIS A 31 14.74 -20.33 -0.45
CA HIS A 31 15.78 -20.30 0.56
C HIS A 31 15.30 -19.44 1.73
N GLU A 32 15.64 -19.85 2.95
CA GLU A 32 15.41 -19.01 4.12
C GLU A 32 16.36 -17.82 4.06
N VAL A 33 15.82 -16.65 3.73
CA VAL A 33 16.59 -15.42 3.56
C VAL A 33 17.12 -15.01 4.94
N SER A 34 18.44 -15.05 5.10
CA SER A 34 19.12 -14.55 6.29
C SER A 34 18.88 -13.04 6.46
N MET A 35 18.87 -12.52 7.69
CA MET A 35 18.72 -11.08 7.95
C MET A 35 19.74 -10.22 7.16
N ARG A 36 20.98 -10.70 7.00
CA ARG A 36 22.00 -10.00 6.20
C ARG A 36 21.65 -9.94 4.72
N GLU A 37 21.06 -11.01 4.22
CA GLU A 37 20.63 -11.14 2.83
C GLU A 37 19.39 -10.29 2.58
N ALA A 38 18.42 -10.28 3.50
CA ALA A 38 17.24 -9.41 3.45
C ALA A 38 17.62 -7.91 3.43
N VAL A 39 18.60 -7.51 4.24
CA VAL A 39 19.13 -6.14 4.21
C VAL A 39 19.81 -5.83 2.87
N GLY A 40 20.63 -6.76 2.35
CA GLY A 40 21.26 -6.61 1.04
C GLY A 40 20.25 -6.43 -0.08
N TRP A 41 19.22 -7.27 -0.12
CA TRP A 41 18.09 -7.15 -1.04
C TRP A 41 17.34 -5.83 -0.88
N SER A 42 17.08 -5.40 0.36
CA SER A 42 16.41 -4.12 0.62
C SER A 42 17.23 -2.94 0.10
N ILE A 43 18.54 -2.94 0.29
CA ILE A 43 19.43 -1.87 -0.22
C ILE A 43 19.40 -1.88 -1.74
N PHE A 44 19.50 -3.05 -2.37
CA PHE A 44 19.44 -3.19 -3.83
C PHE A 44 18.15 -2.60 -4.40
N TYR A 45 16.99 -2.96 -3.83
CA TYR A 45 15.68 -2.48 -4.27
C TYR A 45 15.45 -0.98 -4.03
N VAL A 46 16.11 -0.39 -3.05
CA VAL A 46 16.05 1.07 -2.81
C VAL A 46 17.04 1.81 -3.71
N ALA A 47 18.23 1.25 -3.95
CA ALA A 47 19.27 1.87 -4.76
C ALA A 47 18.88 1.95 -6.24
N LEU A 48 18.17 0.95 -6.77
CA LEU A 48 17.85 0.88 -8.19
C LEU A 48 16.97 2.05 -8.69
N PRO A 49 15.85 2.41 -8.02
CA PRO A 49 15.10 3.63 -8.33
C PRO A 49 15.93 4.90 -8.16
N LEU A 50 16.80 4.98 -7.14
CA LEU A 50 17.63 6.17 -6.90
C LEU A 50 18.66 6.38 -8.01
N VAL A 51 19.32 5.32 -8.47
CA VAL A 51 20.25 5.35 -9.61
C VAL A 51 19.52 5.78 -10.88
N PHE A 52 18.31 5.24 -11.12
CA PHE A 52 17.50 5.64 -12.25
C PHE A 52 17.06 7.11 -12.16
N GLY A 53 16.68 7.60 -10.98
CA GLY A 53 16.36 9.00 -10.73
C GLY A 53 17.55 9.94 -10.96
N ALA A 54 18.75 9.53 -10.53
CA ALA A 54 19.98 10.26 -10.80
C ALA A 54 20.33 10.30 -12.30
N TRP A 55 20.04 9.21 -13.03
CA TRP A 55 20.17 9.20 -14.49
C TRP A 55 19.17 10.16 -15.15
N ILE A 56 17.90 10.17 -14.70
CA ILE A 56 16.89 11.14 -15.17
C ILE A 56 17.35 12.58 -14.91
N TRP A 57 17.89 12.84 -13.72
CA TRP A 57 18.40 14.17 -13.35
C TRP A 57 19.48 14.66 -14.32
N ASN A 58 20.45 13.80 -14.64
CA ASN A 58 21.54 14.14 -15.56
C ASN A 58 21.07 14.26 -17.02
N ALA A 59 20.18 13.39 -17.48
CA ALA A 59 19.77 13.33 -18.89
C ALA A 59 18.61 14.29 -19.24
N TYR A 60 17.73 14.60 -18.29
CA TYR A 60 16.49 15.37 -18.53
C TYR A 60 16.35 16.62 -17.66
N GLY A 61 17.36 16.93 -16.83
CA GLY A 61 17.44 18.12 -15.99
C GLY A 61 16.88 17.91 -14.58
N GLY A 62 17.27 18.83 -13.67
CA GLY A 62 16.96 18.70 -12.25
C GLY A 62 15.47 18.69 -11.91
N GLN A 63 14.63 19.40 -12.68
CA GLN A 63 13.19 19.43 -12.42
C GLN A 63 12.54 18.04 -12.59
N ARG A 64 12.88 17.31 -13.65
CA ARG A 64 12.34 15.96 -13.91
C ARG A 64 12.94 14.90 -13.00
N GLY A 65 14.23 15.06 -12.65
CA GLY A 65 14.86 14.24 -11.62
C GLY A 65 14.18 14.41 -10.26
N LEU A 66 13.85 15.66 -9.88
CA LEU A 66 13.09 15.96 -8.67
C LEU A 66 11.68 15.36 -8.73
N GLU A 67 10.94 15.52 -9.83
CA GLU A 67 9.60 14.94 -10.00
C GLU A 67 9.63 13.41 -9.82
N PHE A 68 10.62 12.74 -10.41
CA PHE A 68 10.77 11.29 -10.27
C PHE A 68 11.09 10.87 -8.82
N ILE A 69 12.11 11.48 -8.20
CA ILE A 69 12.50 11.12 -6.83
C ILE A 69 11.39 11.46 -5.83
N THR A 70 10.71 12.59 -6.02
CA THR A 70 9.56 12.99 -5.20
C THR A 70 8.43 11.99 -5.34
N GLY A 71 8.07 11.59 -6.57
CA GLY A 71 7.08 10.55 -6.81
C GLY A 71 7.43 9.23 -6.15
N TYR A 72 8.67 8.76 -6.35
CA TYR A 72 9.18 7.53 -5.73
C TYR A 72 9.09 7.57 -4.19
N LEU A 73 9.52 8.66 -3.56
CA LEU A 73 9.47 8.82 -2.11
C LEU A 73 8.04 8.88 -1.58
N VAL A 74 7.14 9.58 -2.29
CA VAL A 74 5.71 9.65 -1.92
C VAL A 74 5.09 8.26 -2.00
N GLU A 75 5.31 7.51 -3.07
CA GLU A 75 4.79 6.16 -3.22
C GLU A 75 5.36 5.19 -2.18
N LYS A 76 6.66 5.28 -1.89
CA LYS A 76 7.32 4.47 -0.86
C LYS A 76 6.75 4.78 0.52
N SER A 77 6.56 6.05 0.85
CA SER A 77 6.03 6.49 2.15
C SER A 77 4.58 6.04 2.35
N LEU A 78 3.73 6.19 1.33
CA LEU A 78 2.35 5.69 1.35
C LEU A 78 2.29 4.17 1.55
N SER A 79 3.22 3.42 0.96
CA SER A 79 3.26 1.96 1.12
C SER A 79 3.65 1.55 2.54
N VAL A 80 4.61 2.25 3.17
CA VAL A 80 5.07 1.98 4.54
C VAL A 80 4.01 2.37 5.57
N ASP A 81 3.35 3.51 5.40
CA ASP A 81 2.28 4.00 6.27
C ASP A 81 1.11 2.99 6.33
N ASN A 82 0.67 2.50 5.16
CA ASN A 82 -0.37 1.48 5.06
C ASN A 82 0.03 0.18 5.78
N LEU A 83 1.26 -0.31 5.61
CA LEU A 83 1.74 -1.51 6.29
C LEU A 83 1.76 -1.36 7.81
N PHE A 84 2.14 -0.17 8.32
CA PHE A 84 2.17 0.10 9.74
C PHE A 84 0.79 0.03 10.39
N VAL A 85 -0.21 0.69 9.78
CA VAL A 85 -1.61 0.65 10.23
C VAL A 85 -2.12 -0.80 10.26
N PHE A 86 -1.86 -1.58 9.20
CA PHE A 86 -2.26 -2.98 9.18
C PHE A 86 -1.56 -3.81 10.27
N MET A 87 -0.28 -3.57 10.55
CA MET A 87 0.43 -4.30 11.61
C MET A 87 -0.19 -4.03 12.98
N ILE A 88 -0.46 -2.76 13.33
CA ILE A 88 -1.14 -2.41 14.59
C ILE A 88 -2.49 -3.13 14.68
N LEU A 89 -3.30 -3.03 13.64
CA LEU A 89 -4.63 -3.63 13.58
C LEU A 89 -4.58 -5.15 13.80
N LEU A 90 -3.69 -5.85 13.10
CA LEU A 90 -3.55 -7.31 13.22
C LEU A 90 -3.02 -7.73 14.59
N THR A 91 -2.15 -6.92 15.21
CA THR A 91 -1.71 -7.16 16.58
C THR A 91 -2.82 -6.93 17.60
N SER A 92 -3.67 -5.91 17.40
CA SER A 92 -4.84 -5.65 18.26
C SER A 92 -5.89 -6.77 18.18
N PHE A 93 -6.04 -7.41 17.01
CA PHE A 93 -6.91 -8.58 16.84
C PHE A 93 -6.24 -9.91 17.19
N ALA A 94 -5.06 -9.90 17.82
CA ALA A 94 -4.30 -11.09 18.22
C ALA A 94 -4.11 -12.13 17.10
N VAL A 95 -3.96 -11.66 15.84
CA VAL A 95 -3.86 -12.57 14.69
C VAL A 95 -2.55 -13.37 14.77
N PRO A 96 -2.61 -14.72 14.72
CA PRO A 96 -1.42 -15.56 14.80
C PRO A 96 -0.37 -15.19 13.73
N PRO A 97 0.94 -15.26 14.05
CA PRO A 97 2.03 -14.89 13.14
C PRO A 97 1.95 -15.58 11.77
N ALA A 98 1.55 -16.85 11.76
CA ALA A 98 1.42 -17.66 10.55
C ALA A 98 0.33 -17.15 9.57
N LEU A 99 -0.67 -16.42 10.07
CA LEU A 99 -1.77 -15.90 9.26
C LEU A 99 -1.58 -14.43 8.87
N ARG A 100 -0.73 -13.67 9.59
CA ARG A 100 -0.50 -12.24 9.33
C ARG A 100 -0.17 -11.95 7.87
N GLN A 101 0.74 -12.71 7.26
CA GLN A 101 1.11 -12.49 5.86
C GLN A 101 -0.06 -12.67 4.90
N ARG A 102 -0.91 -13.68 5.11
CA ARG A 102 -2.10 -13.91 4.26
C ARG A 102 -3.12 -12.80 4.43
N VAL A 103 -3.42 -12.42 5.68
CA VAL A 103 -4.38 -11.35 5.96
C VAL A 103 -3.88 -10.00 5.42
N LEU A 104 -2.58 -9.72 5.57
CA LEU A 104 -1.94 -8.53 4.98
C LEU A 104 -2.10 -8.51 3.46
N LEU A 105 -1.88 -9.64 2.77
CA LEU A 105 -2.03 -9.71 1.31
C LEU A 105 -3.48 -9.40 0.88
N PHE A 106 -4.48 -9.98 1.55
CA PHE A 106 -5.88 -9.66 1.26
C PHE A 106 -6.22 -8.19 1.55
N GLY A 107 -5.68 -7.63 2.63
CA GLY A 107 -5.83 -6.22 2.98
C GLY A 107 -5.22 -5.29 1.94
N ILE A 108 -3.99 -5.59 1.47
CA ILE A 108 -3.30 -4.81 0.43
C ILE A 108 -4.06 -4.89 -0.89
N VAL A 109 -4.51 -6.08 -1.31
CA VAL A 109 -5.29 -6.24 -2.55
C VAL A 109 -6.61 -5.47 -2.45
N GLY A 110 -7.32 -5.58 -1.34
CA GLY A 110 -8.56 -4.82 -1.11
C GLY A 110 -8.34 -3.31 -1.13
N ALA A 111 -7.29 -2.82 -0.47
CA ALA A 111 -6.91 -1.41 -0.46
C ALA A 111 -6.53 -0.91 -1.87
N LEU A 112 -5.80 -1.72 -2.63
CA LEU A 112 -5.42 -1.38 -4.01
C LEU A 112 -6.64 -1.29 -4.94
N VAL A 113 -7.60 -2.21 -4.81
CA VAL A 113 -8.86 -2.18 -5.56
C VAL A 113 -9.67 -0.95 -5.19
N LEU A 114 -9.85 -0.68 -3.89
CA LEU A 114 -10.58 0.51 -3.43
C LEU A 114 -9.90 1.80 -3.91
N ARG A 115 -8.57 1.83 -3.90
CA ARG A 115 -7.77 2.93 -4.45
C ARG A 115 -8.02 3.09 -5.95
N GLY A 116 -8.03 2.00 -6.72
CA GLY A 116 -8.35 2.02 -8.15
C GLY A 116 -9.75 2.57 -8.42
N VAL A 117 -10.74 2.16 -7.63
CA VAL A 117 -12.12 2.67 -7.70
C VAL A 117 -12.16 4.16 -7.38
N PHE A 118 -11.52 4.61 -6.30
CA PHE A 118 -11.47 6.03 -5.94
C PHE A 118 -10.73 6.89 -6.97
N ILE A 119 -9.68 6.36 -7.62
CA ILE A 119 -9.00 7.07 -8.71
C ILE A 119 -9.91 7.14 -9.93
N ALA A 120 -10.58 6.05 -10.31
CA ALA A 120 -11.47 6.03 -11.47
C ALA A 120 -12.67 6.98 -11.28
N LEU A 121 -13.32 6.94 -10.11
CA LEU A 121 -14.42 7.84 -9.76
C LEU A 121 -13.92 9.28 -9.52
N GLY A 122 -12.78 9.42 -8.85
CA GLY A 122 -12.16 10.69 -8.49
C GLY A 122 -11.61 11.46 -9.70
N ALA A 123 -11.13 10.78 -10.74
CA ALA A 123 -10.61 11.44 -11.94
C ALA A 123 -11.67 12.30 -12.65
N GLN A 124 -12.94 11.87 -12.64
CA GLN A 124 -14.05 12.67 -13.17
C GLN A 124 -14.61 13.68 -12.15
N LEU A 125 -14.58 13.36 -10.85
CA LEU A 125 -15.09 14.22 -9.78
C LEU A 125 -14.18 15.40 -9.43
N VAL A 126 -12.86 15.19 -9.37
CA VAL A 126 -11.86 16.21 -8.94
C VAL A 126 -11.70 17.32 -9.98
N ALA A 127 -11.88 17.02 -11.27
CA ALA A 127 -11.80 18.02 -12.33
C ALA A 127 -12.91 19.10 -12.25
N ASN A 128 -14.03 18.82 -11.54
CA ASN A 128 -15.18 19.72 -11.49
C ASN A 128 -15.60 20.15 -10.06
N PHE A 129 -15.15 19.47 -9.00
CA PHE A 129 -15.70 19.70 -7.66
C PHE A 129 -14.65 19.63 -6.53
N THR A 130 -13.99 20.75 -6.26
CA THR A 130 -13.09 20.95 -5.10
C THR A 130 -13.78 20.70 -3.75
N TRP A 131 -15.11 20.89 -3.65
CA TRP A 131 -15.86 20.63 -2.41
C TRP A 131 -15.93 19.14 -2.05
N ALA A 132 -15.89 18.24 -3.04
CA ALA A 132 -15.96 16.79 -2.80
C ALA A 132 -14.72 16.31 -2.04
N PHE A 133 -13.56 16.94 -2.28
CA PHE A 133 -12.32 16.66 -1.57
C PHE A 133 -12.39 17.09 -0.10
N LEU A 134 -12.98 18.26 0.17
CA LEU A 134 -13.21 18.75 1.54
C LEU A 134 -14.23 17.89 2.30
N LEU A 135 -15.29 17.44 1.62
CA LEU A 135 -16.28 16.53 2.20
C LEU A 135 -15.65 15.18 2.59
N PHE A 136 -14.90 14.56 1.67
CA PHE A 136 -14.20 13.30 1.94
C PHE A 136 -13.16 13.46 3.06
N GLY A 137 -12.38 14.54 3.04
CA GLY A 137 -11.43 14.86 4.11
C GLY A 137 -12.13 15.01 5.46
N GLY A 138 -13.30 15.65 5.51
CA GLY A 138 -14.12 15.77 6.71
C GLY A 138 -14.64 14.42 7.22
N ILE A 139 -15.15 13.56 6.33
CA ILE A 139 -15.62 12.21 6.69
C ILE A 139 -14.47 11.36 7.24
N LEU A 140 -13.28 11.44 6.62
CA LEU A 140 -12.09 10.73 7.08
C LEU A 140 -11.62 11.23 8.46
N LEU A 141 -11.61 12.54 8.69
CA LEU A 141 -11.30 13.13 9.99
C LEU A 141 -12.27 12.65 11.08
N LEU A 142 -13.58 12.68 10.81
CA LEU A 142 -14.59 12.18 11.74
C LEU A 142 -14.38 10.69 12.07
N THR A 143 -14.07 9.88 11.05
CA THR A 143 -13.81 8.45 11.21
C THR A 143 -12.54 8.19 12.02
N ALA A 144 -11.47 8.93 11.74
CA ALA A 144 -10.20 8.85 12.47
C ALA A 144 -10.37 9.21 13.95
N VAL A 145 -11.07 10.32 14.25
CA VAL A 145 -11.38 10.73 15.63
C VAL A 145 -12.21 9.67 16.35
N LYS A 146 -13.19 9.08 15.66
CA LYS A 146 -14.01 8.01 16.22
C LYS A 146 -13.18 6.77 16.56
N VAL A 147 -12.37 6.28 15.63
CA VAL A 147 -11.47 5.13 15.85
C VAL A 147 -10.48 5.40 16.97
N LEU A 148 -9.91 6.60 17.03
CA LEU A 148 -8.99 7.00 18.09
C LEU A 148 -9.67 7.04 19.46
N ARG A 149 -10.91 7.55 19.54
CA ARG A 149 -11.70 7.57 20.78
C ARG A 149 -12.06 6.15 21.24
N ASP A 150 -12.40 5.28 20.31
CA ASP A 150 -12.70 3.86 20.57
C ASP A 150 -11.43 3.10 21.03
N ALA A 151 -10.24 3.48 20.53
CA ALA A 151 -8.96 2.91 20.96
C ALA A 151 -8.44 3.46 22.31
N LEU A 152 -8.76 4.71 22.66
CA LEU A 152 -8.32 5.40 23.88
C LEU A 152 -9.27 5.23 25.08
N SER A 153 -10.41 4.54 24.92
CA SER A 153 -11.36 4.28 26.00
C SER A 153 -11.36 2.78 26.35
N PRO A 154 -10.42 2.27 27.16
CA PRO A 154 -10.34 0.87 27.55
C PRO A 154 -11.18 0.57 28.81
N ALA A 155 -12.24 1.35 29.06
CA ALA A 155 -13.14 1.09 30.18
C ALA A 155 -14.14 0.02 29.72
N GLU A 156 -13.81 -1.24 30.06
CA GLU A 156 -14.58 -2.47 29.89
C GLU A 156 -15.25 -2.58 28.52
N HIS A 157 -14.75 -3.45 27.63
CA HIS A 157 -15.59 -4.33 26.83
C HIS A 157 -14.69 -5.41 26.23
N ASP A 158 -14.92 -6.64 26.66
CA ASP A 158 -14.82 -7.81 25.79
C ASP A 158 -15.34 -7.37 24.41
N ILE A 159 -14.45 -7.30 23.41
CA ILE A 159 -14.90 -6.97 22.05
C ILE A 159 -15.72 -8.17 21.61
N ASP A 160 -17.01 -8.11 21.88
CA ASP A 160 -17.98 -9.04 21.34
C ASP A 160 -18.06 -8.75 19.84
N VAL A 161 -17.13 -9.39 19.11
CA VAL A 161 -16.94 -9.29 17.65
C VAL A 161 -18.27 -9.52 16.92
N SER A 162 -19.25 -10.16 17.58
CA SER A 162 -20.62 -10.36 17.12
C SER A 162 -21.43 -9.08 16.86
N GLN A 163 -21.05 -7.93 17.46
CA GLN A 163 -21.82 -6.69 17.34
C GLN A 163 -21.37 -5.76 16.21
N LEU A 164 -20.19 -5.97 15.62
CA LEU A 164 -19.71 -5.17 14.50
C LEU A 164 -20.68 -5.28 13.30
N ARG A 165 -21.19 -4.14 12.80
CA ARG A 165 -22.08 -4.10 11.62
C ARG A 165 -21.47 -4.82 10.41
N THR A 166 -20.15 -4.76 10.29
CA THR A 166 -19.38 -5.48 9.26
C THR A 166 -19.45 -7.00 9.44
N VAL A 167 -19.36 -7.51 10.67
CA VAL A 167 -19.50 -8.95 10.98
C VAL A 167 -20.93 -9.42 10.75
N ARG A 168 -21.93 -8.59 11.04
CA ARG A 168 -23.35 -8.86 10.78
C ARG A 168 -23.67 -8.93 9.27
N LEU A 169 -22.97 -8.15 8.46
CA LEU A 169 -23.08 -8.17 7.00
C LEU A 169 -22.40 -9.41 6.39
N VAL A 170 -21.23 -9.79 6.92
CA VAL A 170 -20.47 -10.97 6.47
C VAL A 170 -21.12 -12.28 6.91
N ARG A 171 -21.67 -12.35 8.13
CA ARG A 171 -22.48 -13.49 8.62
C ARG A 171 -23.73 -13.76 7.76
N ARG A 172 -24.18 -12.79 6.95
CA ARG A 172 -25.30 -12.98 6.02
C ARG A 172 -24.91 -13.72 4.74
N PHE A 173 -23.63 -13.77 4.40
CA PHE A 173 -23.11 -14.44 3.20
C PHE A 173 -22.37 -15.74 3.51
N TRP A 174 -21.93 -15.97 4.75
CA TRP A 174 -21.29 -17.21 5.15
C TRP A 174 -21.68 -17.63 6.58
N PRO A 175 -22.26 -18.82 6.79
CA PRO A 175 -22.53 -19.33 8.13
C PRO A 175 -21.19 -19.76 8.77
N VAL A 176 -20.82 -19.10 9.86
CA VAL A 176 -19.70 -19.49 10.71
C VAL A 176 -20.29 -20.17 11.93
N THR A 177 -19.97 -21.45 12.13
CA THR A 177 -20.43 -22.25 13.26
C THR A 177 -19.74 -21.79 14.55
N ASP A 178 -20.54 -21.52 15.58
CA ASP A 178 -20.11 -21.07 16.91
C ASP A 178 -19.66 -22.27 17.79
N THR A 179 -18.57 -22.95 17.45
CA THR A 179 -18.03 -23.95 18.39
C THR A 179 -16.51 -24.00 18.36
N TYR A 180 -15.96 -23.74 19.54
CA TYR A 180 -14.57 -23.56 19.98
C TYR A 180 -13.50 -24.39 19.27
#